data_AF-A0A2V9PQV2-F1
#
_entry.id   AF-A0A2V9PQV2-F1
#
_cell.length_a   1.000
_cell.length_b   1.000
_cell.length_c   1.000
_cell.angle_alpha   90.00
_cell.angle_beta   90.00
_cell.angle_gamma   90.00
#
_symmetry.space_group_name_H-M   'P 1'
#
loop_
_entity.id
_entity.type
_entity.pdbx_description
1 polymer ?
#
loop_
_entity_poly.entity_id
_entity_poly.type
_entity_poly.pdbx_seq_one_letter_code
_entity_poly.pdbx_strand_id
1 'polypeptide(L)'
;MNNSAIDQKEMHERWAKLVGGYTAFVTAVLVTMFAKSNEYPSAKIVISLLALSLPSLVALTLLDFIVRLSQSRKKSMFRGLASFLGFLPSLLAVAILIGHFSVVAAVLFLLLIVFWCLMIYTVAYVGRDQESDV
;
A
#
# COMPACT_ATOMS: atom_id res chain seq x y z
N MET A 1 24.39 23.55 -0.75
CA MET A 1 23.44 22.55 -1.27
C MET A 1 22.45 22.22 -0.15
N ASN A 2 21.16 22.18 -0.47
CA ASN A 2 20.07 22.26 0.50
C ASN A 2 19.85 20.90 1.20
N ASN A 3 20.16 20.78 2.49
CA ASN A 3 20.03 19.53 3.26
C ASN A 3 18.62 18.93 3.21
N SER A 4 17.59 19.76 3.03
CA SER A 4 16.18 19.34 2.92
C SER A 4 15.85 18.54 1.65
N ALA A 5 16.56 18.77 0.54
CA ALA A 5 16.32 18.06 -0.72
C ALA A 5 16.91 16.65 -0.70
N ILE A 6 18.04 16.47 0.00
CA ILE A 6 18.69 15.17 0.20
C ILE A 6 17.80 14.27 1.07
N ASP A 7 17.27 14.82 2.16
CA ASP A 7 16.38 14.11 3.08
C ASP A 7 15.07 13.66 2.40
N GLN A 8 14.45 14.54 1.59
CA GLN A 8 13.24 14.17 0.83
C GLN A 8 13.47 13.07 -0.20
N LYS A 9 14.63 13.08 -0.87
CA LYS A 9 14.99 12.05 -1.84
C LYS A 9 15.20 10.70 -1.14
N GLU A 10 15.89 10.68 -0.01
CA GLU A 10 16.11 9.45 0.75
C GLU A 10 14.80 8.87 1.29
N MET A 11 13.91 9.71 1.84
CA MET A 11 12.58 9.29 2.26
C MET A 11 11.76 8.69 1.11
N HIS A 12 11.80 9.32 -0.07
CA HIS A 12 11.10 8.82 -1.25
C HIS A 12 11.68 7.47 -1.72
N GLU A 13 13.00 7.30 -1.74
CA GLU A 13 13.63 6.03 -2.11
C GLU A 13 13.25 4.89 -1.15
N ARG A 14 13.22 5.16 0.17
CA ARG A 14 12.75 4.18 1.17
C ARG A 14 11.29 3.78 0.92
N TRP A 15 10.43 4.76 0.68
CA TRP A 15 9.01 4.53 0.38
C TRP A 15 8.83 3.75 -0.93
N ALA A 16 9.52 4.14 -1.99
CA ALA A 16 9.45 3.49 -3.30
C ALA A 16 9.92 2.03 -3.23
N LYS A 17 10.96 1.71 -2.44
CA LYS A 17 11.40 0.33 -2.20
C LYS A 17 10.33 -0.51 -1.50
N LEU A 18 9.67 0.03 -0.47
CA LEU A 18 8.58 -0.65 0.24
C LEU A 18 7.39 -0.91 -0.68
N VAL A 19 6.93 0.10 -1.42
CA VAL A 19 5.83 -0.05 -2.37
C VAL A 19 6.20 -1.00 -3.51
N GLY A 20 7.44 -0.94 -3.99
CA GLY A 20 7.98 -1.85 -5.00
C GLY A 20 7.97 -3.31 -4.53
N GLY A 21 8.41 -3.58 -3.29
CA GLY A 21 8.33 -4.91 -2.68
C GLY A 21 6.90 -5.41 -2.54
N TYR A 22 5.98 -4.56 -2.09
CA TYR A 22 4.56 -4.91 -2.02
C TYR A 22 3.96 -5.17 -3.41
N THR A 23 4.33 -4.38 -4.42
CA THR A 23 3.88 -4.57 -5.81
C THR A 23 4.37 -5.91 -6.37
N ALA A 24 5.61 -6.29 -6.08
CA ALA A 24 6.16 -7.59 -6.46
C ALA A 24 5.38 -8.74 -5.79
N PHE A 25 5.06 -8.61 -4.50
CA PHE A 25 4.21 -9.56 -3.79
C PHE A 25 2.82 -9.68 -4.43
N VAL A 26 2.13 -8.56 -4.68
CA VAL A 26 0.81 -8.54 -5.36
C VAL A 26 0.88 -9.19 -6.74
N THR A 27 1.96 -8.93 -7.49
CA THR A 27 2.19 -9.54 -8.81
C THR A 27 2.39 -11.04 -8.71
N ALA A 28 3.18 -11.50 -7.74
CA ALA A 28 3.40 -12.92 -7.51
C ALA A 28 2.08 -13.64 -7.17
N VAL A 29 1.26 -13.08 -6.27
CA VAL A 29 -0.06 -13.61 -5.95
C VAL A 29 -0.95 -13.65 -7.20
N LEU A 30 -0.95 -12.58 -8.01
CA LEU A 30 -1.72 -12.54 -9.24
C LEU A 30 -1.32 -13.65 -10.22
N VAL A 31 -0.02 -13.86 -10.44
CA VAL A 31 0.50 -14.94 -11.31
C VAL A 31 0.11 -16.31 -10.78
N THR A 32 0.23 -16.54 -9.47
CA THR A 32 -0.22 -17.79 -8.83
C THR A 32 -1.72 -18.02 -9.04
N MET A 33 -2.54 -16.99 -8.87
CA MET A 33 -3.98 -17.08 -9.07
C MET A 33 -4.37 -17.37 -10.52
N PHE A 34 -3.64 -16.84 -11.50
CA PHE A 34 -3.83 -17.23 -12.90
C PHE A 34 -3.50 -18.71 -13.12
N ALA A 35 -2.35 -19.16 -12.63
CA ALA A 35 -1.88 -20.54 -12.79
C ALA A 35 -2.82 -21.57 -12.13
N LYS A 36 -3.46 -21.21 -11.01
CA LYS A 36 -4.34 -22.07 -10.22
C LYS A 36 -5.82 -21.66 -10.25
N SER A 37 -6.23 -20.92 -11.28
CA SER A 37 -7.57 -20.32 -11.36
C SER A 37 -8.74 -21.32 -11.30
N ASN A 38 -8.53 -22.56 -11.78
CA ASN A 38 -9.55 -23.62 -11.77
C ASN A 38 -9.75 -24.26 -10.39
N GLU A 39 -8.77 -24.14 -9.48
CA GLU A 39 -8.82 -24.77 -8.15
C GLU A 39 -9.56 -23.87 -7.14
N TYR A 40 -9.85 -22.62 -7.50
CA TYR A 40 -10.33 -21.61 -6.58
C TYR A 40 -11.57 -20.88 -7.12
N PRO A 41 -12.78 -21.10 -6.54
CA PRO A 41 -14.04 -20.61 -7.11
C PRO A 41 -14.14 -19.08 -7.16
N SER A 42 -13.46 -18.38 -6.24
CA SER A 42 -13.43 -16.91 -6.20
C SER A 42 -12.26 -16.30 -6.97
N ALA A 43 -11.60 -17.05 -7.87
CA ALA A 43 -10.32 -16.63 -8.48
C ALA A 43 -10.51 -15.40 -9.36
N LYS A 44 -11.63 -15.34 -10.08
CA LYS A 44 -11.99 -14.20 -10.93
C LYS A 44 -12.01 -12.90 -10.13
N ILE A 45 -12.60 -12.92 -8.94
CA ILE A 45 -12.72 -11.73 -8.07
C ILE A 45 -11.33 -11.32 -7.58
N VAL A 46 -10.54 -12.26 -7.07
CA VAL A 46 -9.17 -12.01 -6.59
C VAL A 46 -8.30 -11.45 -7.70
N ILE A 47 -8.32 -12.05 -8.89
CA ILE A 47 -7.58 -11.59 -10.07
C ILE A 47 -8.00 -10.17 -10.45
N SER A 48 -9.30 -9.88 -10.52
CA SER A 48 -9.80 -8.53 -10.86
C SER A 48 -9.34 -7.48 -9.85
N LEU A 49 -9.43 -7.77 -8.54
CA LEU A 49 -9.00 -6.85 -7.49
C LEU A 49 -7.49 -6.59 -7.55
N LEU A 50 -6.67 -7.63 -7.72
CA LEU A 50 -5.22 -7.50 -7.86
C LEU A 50 -4.85 -6.74 -9.15
N ALA A 51 -5.50 -7.05 -10.27
CA ALA A 51 -5.27 -6.37 -11.54
C ALA A 51 -5.62 -4.87 -11.50
N LEU A 52 -6.67 -4.49 -10.77
CA LEU A 52 -7.02 -3.08 -10.53
C LEU A 52 -6.00 -2.39 -9.61
N SER A 53 -5.46 -3.10 -8.62
CA SER A 53 -4.51 -2.54 -7.66
C SER A 53 -3.15 -2.19 -8.25
N LEU A 54 -2.65 -2.99 -9.21
CA LEU A 54 -1.29 -2.85 -9.74
C LEU A 54 -1.04 -1.51 -10.46
N PRO A 55 -1.87 -1.07 -11.43
CA PRO A 55 -1.70 0.26 -12.03
C PRO A 55 -1.77 1.38 -11.01
N SER A 56 -2.59 1.20 -9.96
CA SER A 56 -2.75 2.20 -8.91
C SER A 56 -1.53 2.29 -7.98
N LEU A 57 -0.89 1.16 -7.65
CA LEU A 57 0.36 1.13 -6.90
C LEU A 57 1.52 1.75 -7.69
N VAL A 58 1.60 1.49 -9.00
CA VAL A 58 2.59 2.15 -9.88
C VAL A 58 2.30 3.64 -10.00
N ALA A 59 1.03 4.03 -10.15
CA ALA A 59 0.65 5.44 -10.17
C ALA A 59 1.00 6.12 -8.84
N LEU A 60 0.86 5.45 -7.70
CA LEU A 60 1.19 6.00 -6.38
C LEU A 60 2.67 6.38 -6.28
N THR A 61 3.60 5.52 -6.74
CA THR A 61 5.04 5.81 -6.67
C THR A 61 5.42 6.97 -7.60
N LEU A 62 4.89 6.97 -8.83
CA LEU A 62 5.10 8.06 -9.79
C LEU A 62 4.50 9.38 -9.30
N LEU A 63 3.29 9.35 -8.75
CA LEU A 63 2.62 10.55 -8.26
C LEU A 63 3.31 11.08 -7.00
N ASP A 64 3.84 10.20 -6.13
CA ASP A 64 4.63 10.63 -4.99
C ASP A 64 5.93 11.32 -5.44
N PHE A 65 6.63 10.77 -6.45
CA PHE A 65 7.79 11.42 -7.06
C PHE A 65 7.44 12.80 -7.61
N ILE A 66 6.42 12.90 -8.48
CA ILE A 66 6.03 14.16 -9.10
C ILE A 66 5.60 15.19 -8.05
N VAL A 67 4.77 14.80 -7.09
CA VAL A 67 4.17 15.74 -6.13
C VAL A 67 5.18 16.16 -5.07
N ARG A 68 5.98 15.25 -4.51
CA ARG A 68 6.96 15.57 -3.46
C ARG A 68 8.24 16.16 -4.02
N LEU A 69 8.84 15.53 -5.03
CA LEU A 69 10.17 15.92 -5.52
C LEU A 69 10.08 17.03 -6.59
N SER A 70 9.15 16.93 -7.54
CA SER A 70 9.05 17.95 -8.60
C SER A 70 8.24 19.18 -8.18
N GLN A 71 7.11 18.99 -7.48
CA GLN A 71 6.22 20.10 -7.10
C GLN A 71 6.41 20.61 -5.66
N SER A 72 7.26 19.95 -4.84
CA SER A 72 7.46 20.30 -3.42
C SER A 72 6.17 20.39 -2.58
N ARG A 73 5.09 19.69 -3.00
CA ARG A 73 3.80 19.72 -2.30
C ARG A 73 3.70 18.58 -1.29
N LYS A 74 3.43 18.93 -0.03
CA LYS A 74 3.32 17.96 1.07
C LYS A 74 2.03 17.13 1.03
N LYS A 75 0.92 17.71 0.55
CA LYS A 75 -0.43 17.11 0.53
C LYS A 75 -1.01 17.08 -0.88
N SER A 76 -1.63 15.96 -1.25
CA SER A 76 -2.38 15.80 -2.51
C SER A 76 -3.49 14.77 -2.32
N MET A 77 -4.74 15.14 -2.63
CA MET A 77 -5.88 14.21 -2.60
C MET A 77 -5.68 13.05 -3.59
N PHE A 78 -5.12 13.33 -4.78
CA PHE A 78 -4.87 12.30 -5.78
C PHE A 78 -3.87 11.24 -5.31
N ARG A 79 -2.92 11.60 -4.44
CA ARG A 79 -2.02 10.62 -3.81
C ARG A 79 -2.75 9.73 -2.81
N GLY A 80 -3.66 10.31 -2.03
CA GLY A 80 -4.53 9.55 -1.13
C GLY A 80 -5.41 8.57 -1.90
N LEU A 81 -6.01 9.02 -3.01
CA LEU A 81 -6.84 8.19 -3.86
C LEU A 81 -6.05 7.05 -4.52
N ALA A 82 -4.87 7.32 -5.05
CA ALA A 82 -3.98 6.29 -5.62
C ALA A 82 -3.54 5.27 -4.54
N SER A 83 -3.29 5.73 -3.32
CA SER A 83 -2.97 4.84 -2.20
C SER A 83 -4.15 3.95 -1.86
N PHE A 84 -5.35 4.52 -1.76
CA PHE A 84 -6.57 3.79 -1.47
C PHE A 84 -6.89 2.74 -2.55
N LEU A 85 -6.84 3.14 -3.82
CA LEU A 85 -7.10 2.24 -4.96
C LEU A 85 -5.98 1.21 -5.19
N GLY A 86 -4.76 1.44 -4.70
CA GLY A 86 -3.69 0.45 -4.72
C GLY A 86 -3.80 -0.55 -3.57
N PHE A 87 -3.83 -0.07 -2.33
CA PHE A 87 -3.76 -0.95 -1.16
C PHE A 87 -5.09 -1.62 -0.82
N LEU A 88 -6.23 -0.92 -0.90
CA LEU A 88 -7.50 -1.48 -0.45
C LEU A 88 -7.93 -2.72 -1.25
N PRO A 89 -8.00 -2.69 -2.60
CA PRO A 89 -8.41 -3.86 -3.35
C PRO A 89 -7.38 -4.99 -3.27
N SER A 90 -6.08 -4.70 -3.19
CA SER A 90 -5.06 -5.74 -3.02
C SER A 90 -5.15 -6.43 -1.65
N LEU A 91 -5.34 -5.68 -0.56
CA LEU A 91 -5.53 -6.25 0.77
C LEU A 91 -6.83 -7.05 0.86
N LEU A 92 -7.90 -6.57 0.22
CA LEU A 92 -9.17 -7.30 0.16
C LEU A 92 -9.03 -8.61 -0.63
N ALA A 93 -8.30 -8.61 -1.74
CA ALA A 93 -8.01 -9.80 -2.52
C ALA A 93 -7.25 -10.85 -1.68
N VAL A 94 -6.24 -10.41 -0.90
CA VAL A 94 -5.50 -11.27 0.02
C VAL A 94 -6.40 -11.79 1.14
N ALA A 95 -7.28 -10.96 1.71
CA ALA A 95 -8.22 -11.38 2.75
C ALA A 95 -9.20 -12.44 2.23
N ILE A 96 -9.71 -12.28 1.00
CA ILE A 96 -10.56 -13.28 0.33
C ILE A 96 -9.79 -14.59 0.12
N LEU A 97 -8.53 -14.49 -0.34
CA LEU A 97 -7.65 -15.64 -0.53
C LEU A 97 -7.44 -16.42 0.78
N ILE A 98 -7.12 -15.73 1.88
CA ILE A 98 -6.98 -16.34 3.21
C ILE A 98 -8.31 -16.93 3.66
N GLY A 99 -9.43 -16.23 3.45
CA GLY A 99 -10.76 -16.63 3.91
C GLY A 99 -11.26 -17.94 3.32
N HIS A 100 -10.76 -18.30 2.13
CA HIS A 100 -11.00 -19.61 1.53
C HIS A 100 -10.41 -20.76 2.35
N PHE A 101 -9.25 -20.56 2.97
CA PHE A 101 -8.62 -21.57 3.83
C PHE A 101 -9.13 -21.47 5.27
N SER A 102 -9.31 -20.25 5.79
CA SER A 102 -9.81 -20.00 7.13
C SER A 102 -10.44 -18.61 7.25
N VAL A 103 -11.74 -18.58 7.51
CA VAL A 103 -12.49 -17.34 7.76
C VAL A 103 -11.95 -16.61 9.00
N VAL A 104 -11.59 -17.35 10.05
CA VAL A 104 -11.01 -16.77 11.28
C VAL A 104 -9.69 -16.08 10.97
N ALA A 105 -8.82 -16.69 10.16
CA ALA A 105 -7.56 -16.07 9.76
C ALA A 105 -7.78 -14.80 8.92
N ALA A 106 -8.78 -14.78 8.03
CA ALA A 106 -9.11 -13.59 7.25
C ALA A 106 -9.60 -12.43 8.11
N VAL A 107 -10.43 -12.70 9.12
CA VAL A 107 -10.90 -11.68 10.08
C VAL A 107 -9.73 -11.14 10.89
N LEU A 108 -8.88 -12.02 11.44
CA LEU A 108 -7.68 -11.61 12.18
C LEU A 108 -6.72 -10.78 11.32
N PHE A 109 -6.57 -11.14 10.04
CA PHE A 109 -5.76 -10.38 9.09
C PHE A 109 -6.29 -8.95 8.89
N LEU A 110 -7.60 -8.79 8.69
CA LEU A 110 -8.22 -7.46 8.56
C LEU A 110 -8.09 -6.64 9.84
N LEU A 111 -8.32 -7.26 11.01
CA LEU A 111 -8.13 -6.59 12.31
C LEU A 111 -6.68 -6.14 12.50
N LEU A 112 -5.71 -6.97 12.10
CA LEU A 112 -4.29 -6.65 12.20
C LEU A 112 -3.90 -5.47 11.30
N ILE A 113 -4.47 -5.37 10.09
CA ILE A 113 -4.27 -4.22 9.21
C ILE A 113 -4.77 -2.94 9.89
N VAL A 114 -6.00 -2.96 10.40
CA VAL A 114 -6.60 -1.81 11.09
C VAL A 114 -5.77 -1.42 12.31
N PHE A 115 -5.33 -2.41 13.11
CA PHE A 115 -4.47 -2.21 14.26
C PHE A 115 -3.16 -1.49 13.88
N TRP A 116 -2.45 -1.95 12.85
CA TRP A 116 -1.20 -1.30 12.43
C TRP A 116 -1.43 0.09 11.83
N CYS A 117 -2.52 0.31 11.08
CA CYS A 117 -2.87 1.64 10.60
C CYS A 117 -3.10 2.62 11.76
N LEU A 118 -3.81 2.20 12.80
CA LEU A 118 -4.04 3.01 14.00
C LEU A 118 -2.73 3.26 14.75
N MET A 119 -1.91 2.24 14.96
CA MET A 119 -0.61 2.37 15.62
C MET A 119 0.30 3.37 14.90
N ILE A 120 0.42 3.27 13.57
CA ILE A 120 1.22 4.21 12.77
C ILE A 120 0.67 5.63 12.89
N TYR A 121 -0.66 5.78 12.83
CA TYR A 121 -1.31 7.09 12.99
C TYR A 121 -1.01 7.70 14.37
N THR A 122 -1.16 6.92 15.44
CA THR A 122 -0.88 7.36 16.80
C THR A 122 0.58 7.75 16.98
N VAL A 123 1.53 6.92 16.52
CA VAL A 123 2.97 7.23 16.62
C VAL A 123 3.31 8.48 15.80
N ALA A 124 2.76 8.61 14.60
CA ALA A 124 3.00 9.79 13.75
C ALA A 124 2.37 11.07 14.31
N TYR A 125 1.25 10.97 15.04
CA TYR A 125 0.60 12.10 15.68
C TYR A 125 1.36 12.53 16.94
N VAL A 126 1.60 11.59 17.86
CA VAL A 126 2.31 11.85 19.13
C VAL A 126 3.74 12.31 18.89
N GLY A 127 4.44 11.75 17.90
CA GLY A 127 5.80 12.18 17.55
C GLY A 127 5.86 13.59 16.97
N ARG A 128 4.74 14.14 16.47
CA ARG A 128 4.69 15.50 15.94
C ARG A 128 4.64 16.56 17.04
N ASP A 129 3.98 16.25 18.15
CA ASP A 129 3.83 17.20 19.27
C ASP A 129 5.16 17.37 20.04
N GLN A 130 6.04 16.37 20.02
CA GLN A 130 7.38 16.47 20.63
C GLN A 130 8.34 17.39 19.86
N GLU A 131 8.11 17.62 18.56
CA GLU A 131 8.95 18.50 17.73
C GLU A 131 8.59 20.00 17.91
N SER A 132 7.45 20.31 18.55
CA SER A 132 7.04 21.68 18.89
C SER A 132 7.48 22.16 20.27
N ASP A 133 7.96 21.26 21.13
CA ASP A 133 8.43 21.56 22.50
C ASP A 133 9.96 21.70 22.62
N VAL A 134 10.69 21.64 21.49
CA VAL A 134 12.15 21.87 21.38
C VAL A 134 12.42 23.07 20.48
#